data_AF-A0AAW8L2X1-F1
#
_entry.id   AF-A0AAW8L2X1-F1
#
_cell.length_a   1.000
_cell.length_b   1.000
_cell.length_c   1.000
_cell.angle_alpha   90.00
_cell.angle_beta   90.00
_cell.angle_gamma   90.00
#
_symmetry.space_group_name_H-M   'P 1'
#
loop_
_entity.id
_entity.type
_entity.pdbx_description
1 polymer ?
#
loop_
_entity_poly.entity_id
_entity_poly.type
_entity_poly.pdbx_seq_one_letter_code
_entity_poly.pdbx_strand_id
1 'polypeptide(L)'
;HLSAEQLENLTALLEEYADNPILLACHHHPFAMKSKWIDHHKLQNSNALLTALTPFKNVKALVCGHVHQDSINIWQGVEFFSTP
;
A
#
# COMPACT_ATOMS: atom_id res chain seq x y z
N HIS A 1 5.43 -1.25 9.86
CA HIS A 1 5.04 0.12 10.29
C HIS A 1 5.77 1.10 9.38
N LEU A 2 5.15 2.23 9.05
CA LEU A 2 5.78 3.34 8.32
C LEU A 2 5.97 4.52 9.27
N SER A 3 7.18 5.06 9.39
CA SER A 3 7.43 6.27 10.17
C SER A 3 6.78 7.50 9.52
N ALA A 4 6.65 8.60 10.28
CA ALA A 4 6.19 9.88 9.74
C ALA A 4 7.08 10.35 8.58
N GLU A 5 8.40 10.29 8.75
CA GLU A 5 9.39 10.62 7.71
C GLU A 5 9.21 9.77 6.44
N GLN A 6 8.93 8.47 6.58
CA GLN A 6 8.68 7.61 5.41
C GLN A 6 7.40 8.01 4.67
N LEU A 7 6.36 8.42 5.39
CA LEU A 7 5.11 8.89 4.78
C LEU A 7 5.30 10.26 4.11
N GLU A 8 6.03 11.18 4.74
CA GLU A 8 6.36 12.49 4.17
C GLU A 8 7.21 12.35 2.90
N ASN A 9 8.24 11.50 2.93
CA ASN A 9 9.06 11.20 1.76
C ASN A 9 8.24 10.55 0.64
N LEU A 10 7.32 9.64 0.98
CA LEU A 10 6.41 9.06 0.00
C LEU A 10 5.55 10.14 -0.66
N THR A 11 4.91 11.02 0.12
CA THR A 11 4.06 12.07 -0.44
C THR A 11 4.85 13.04 -1.32
N ALA A 12 6.06 13.42 -0.91
CA ALA A 12 6.93 14.29 -1.70
C ALA A 12 7.30 13.66 -3.06
N LEU A 13 7.62 12.36 -3.09
CA LEU A 13 7.88 11.65 -4.34
C LEU A 13 6.62 11.54 -5.22
N LEU A 14 5.46 11.29 -4.64
CA LEU A 14 4.20 11.21 -5.40
C LEU A 14 3.83 12.57 -6.03
N GLU A 15 4.17 13.68 -5.37
CA GLU A 15 4.03 15.04 -5.90
C GLU A 15 5.06 15.34 -6.98
N GLU A 16 6.33 14.98 -6.78
CA GLU A 16 7.42 15.18 -7.75
C GLU A 16 7.12 14.47 -9.09
N TYR A 17 6.57 13.27 -9.03
CA TYR A 17 6.22 12.44 -10.19
C TYR A 17 4.70 12.44 -10.47
N ALA A 18 4.03 13.58 -10.26
CA ALA A 18 2.57 13.71 -10.42
C ALA A 18 2.04 13.27 -11.81
N ASP A 19 2.83 13.48 -12.87
CA ASP A 19 2.45 13.16 -14.25
C ASP A 19 2.77 11.71 -14.67
N ASN A 20 3.47 10.94 -13.82
CA ASN A 20 3.86 9.57 -14.12
C ASN A 20 2.88 8.57 -13.48
N PRO A 21 2.51 7.47 -14.15
CA PRO A 21 1.86 6.36 -13.47
C PRO A 21 2.84 5.70 -12.48
N ILE A 22 2.43 5.54 -11.23
CA ILE A 22 3.26 5.01 -10.14
C ILE A 22 2.76 3.65 -9.69
N LEU A 23 3.69 2.71 -9.57
CA LEU A 23 3.52 1.44 -8.87
C LEU A 23 4.25 1.53 -7.53
N LEU A 24 3.54 1.28 -6.44
CA LEU A 24 4.15 1.19 -5.11
C LEU A 24 4.48 -0.26 -4.76
N ALA A 25 5.58 -0.49 -4.05
CA ALA A 25 5.95 -1.81 -3.53
C ALA A 25 6.23 -1.72 -2.03
N CYS A 26 5.59 -2.59 -1.24
CA CYS A 26 5.89 -2.71 0.19
C CYS A 26 5.83 -4.18 0.62
N HIS A 27 6.53 -4.55 1.70
CA HIS A 27 6.52 -5.95 2.12
C HIS A 27 5.23 -6.33 2.86
N HIS A 28 4.75 -5.49 3.78
CA HIS A 28 3.59 -5.82 4.63
C HIS A 28 2.29 -5.35 3.99
N HIS A 29 1.30 -6.25 3.93
CA HIS A 29 0.00 -5.99 3.33
C HIS A 29 -0.87 -5.05 4.20
N PRO A 30 -1.65 -4.13 3.57
CA PRO A 30 -2.49 -3.19 4.32
C PRO A 30 -3.91 -3.69 4.62
N PHE A 31 -4.39 -4.67 3.86
CA PHE A 31 -5.76 -5.21 3.98
C PHE A 31 -5.79 -6.52 4.75
N ALA A 32 -6.95 -6.87 5.31
CA ALA A 32 -7.10 -8.17 5.95
C ALA A 32 -7.23 -9.27 4.88
N MET A 33 -6.48 -10.35 5.04
CA MET A 33 -6.47 -11.51 4.15
C MET A 33 -7.45 -12.60 4.62
N LYS A 34 -8.27 -12.32 5.64
CA LYS A 34 -9.25 -13.26 6.23
C LYS A 34 -8.59 -14.52 6.80
N SER A 35 -7.34 -14.41 7.21
CA SER A 35 -6.61 -15.47 7.89
C SER A 35 -6.14 -14.93 9.24
N LYS A 36 -6.64 -15.56 10.31
CA LYS A 36 -6.31 -15.14 11.67
C LYS A 36 -4.80 -15.04 11.87
N TRP A 37 -4.01 -15.97 11.35
CA TRP A 37 -2.57 -15.94 11.54
C TRP A 37 -1.91 -14.77 10.78
N ILE A 38 -2.16 -14.64 9.48
CA ILE A 38 -1.47 -13.63 8.65
C ILE A 38 -1.91 -12.21 8.97
N ASP A 39 -3.16 -12.03 9.44
CA ASP A 39 -3.72 -10.72 9.77
C ASP A 39 -3.04 -10.07 10.99
N HIS A 40 -2.36 -10.85 11.84
CA HIS A 40 -1.51 -10.30 12.91
C HIS A 40 -0.26 -9.59 12.39
N HIS A 41 0.16 -9.91 11.15
CA HIS A 41 1.36 -9.36 10.53
C HIS A 41 1.06 -8.29 9.47
N LYS A 42 -0.16 -7.75 9.47
CA LYS A 42 -0.52 -6.59 8.66
C LYS A 42 0.40 -5.41 8.90
N LEU A 43 0.45 -4.51 7.92
CA LEU A 43 1.03 -3.20 8.13
C LEU A 43 0.30 -2.47 9.28
N GLN A 44 0.97 -2.33 10.42
CA GLN A 44 0.38 -1.82 11.67
C GLN A 44 -0.38 -0.50 11.50
N ASN A 45 0.16 0.44 10.73
CA ASN A 45 -0.45 1.75 10.47
C ASN A 45 -0.96 1.87 9.02
N SER A 46 -1.62 0.83 8.51
CA SER A 46 -2.21 0.81 7.16
C SER A 46 -3.07 2.05 6.87
N ASN A 47 -3.86 2.52 7.84
CA ASN A 47 -4.69 3.71 7.67
C ASN A 47 -3.85 4.96 7.37
N ALA A 48 -2.65 5.10 7.95
CA ALA A 48 -1.79 6.24 7.67
C ALA A 48 -1.29 6.23 6.22
N LEU A 49 -0.93 5.04 5.70
CA LEU A 49 -0.62 4.86 4.28
C LEU A 49 -1.81 5.24 3.40
N LEU A 50 -2.99 4.64 3.65
CA LEU A 50 -4.17 4.90 2.83
C LEU A 50 -4.58 6.39 2.85
N THR A 51 -4.51 7.05 4.01
CA THR A 51 -4.75 8.50 4.12
C THR A 51 -3.74 9.29 3.28
N ALA A 52 -2.45 8.97 3.38
CA ALA A 52 -1.40 9.63 2.59
C ALA A 52 -1.60 9.46 1.08
N LEU A 53 -2.15 8.34 0.63
CA LEU A 53 -2.40 8.08 -0.79
C LEU A 53 -3.68 8.74 -1.34
N THR A 54 -4.61 9.18 -0.48
CA THR A 54 -5.93 9.68 -0.89
C THR A 54 -5.89 10.85 -1.90
N PRO A 55 -4.94 11.82 -1.82
CA PRO A 55 -4.86 12.91 -2.79
C PRO A 55 -4.36 12.49 -4.18
N PHE A 56 -3.71 11.33 -4.30
CA PHE A 56 -2.88 10.96 -5.44
C PHE A 56 -3.61 10.02 -6.41
N LYS A 57 -3.90 10.50 -7.62
CA LYS A 57 -4.49 9.70 -8.70
C LYS A 57 -3.47 9.01 -9.59
N ASN A 58 -2.19 9.33 -9.42
CA ASN A 58 -1.08 8.81 -10.20
C ASN A 58 -0.60 7.44 -9.71
N VAL A 59 -0.92 7.05 -8.47
CA VAL A 59 -0.74 5.67 -7.98
C VAL A 59 -1.75 4.74 -8.66
N LYS A 60 -1.25 3.80 -9.47
CA LYS A 60 -2.10 2.88 -10.26
C LYS A 60 -2.26 1.52 -9.61
N ALA A 61 -1.25 1.09 -8.86
CA ALA A 61 -1.29 -0.16 -8.13
C ALA A 61 -0.31 -0.15 -6.96
N LEU A 62 -0.51 -1.08 -6.04
CA LEU A 62 0.45 -1.40 -4.99
C LEU A 62 0.66 -2.92 -4.94
N VAL A 63 1.91 -3.36 -4.85
CA VAL A 63 2.26 -4.77 -4.64
C VAL A 63 2.75 -4.98 -3.22
N CYS A 64 2.19 -6.00 -2.57
CA CYS A 64 2.52 -6.42 -1.22
C CYS A 64 3.15 -7.82 -1.21
N GLY A 65 4.09 -8.06 -0.30
CA GLY A 65 4.60 -9.40 0.02
C GLY A 65 3.97 -9.97 1.29
N HIS A 66 4.72 -10.84 1.95
CA HIS A 66 4.44 -11.43 3.27
C HIS A 66 3.25 -12.40 3.35
N VAL A 67 2.23 -12.20 2.49
CA VAL A 67 0.99 -12.99 2.52
C VAL A 67 1.23 -14.45 2.12
N HIS A 68 2.16 -14.73 1.20
CA HIS A 68 2.37 -16.06 0.58
C HIS A 68 1.10 -16.65 -0.06
N GLN A 69 0.21 -15.77 -0.53
CA GLN A 69 -1.04 -16.10 -1.24
C GLN A 69 -1.31 -15.01 -2.27
N ASP A 70 -1.95 -15.38 -3.37
CA ASP A 70 -2.47 -14.45 -4.35
C ASP A 70 -3.72 -13.74 -3.79
N SER A 71 -3.75 -12.41 -3.89
CA SER A 71 -4.94 -11.63 -3.56
C SER A 71 -5.00 -10.32 -4.34
N ILE A 72 -6.22 -9.82 -4.52
CA ILE A 72 -6.50 -8.51 -5.10
C ILE A 72 -7.47 -7.79 -4.17
N ASN A 73 -7.09 -6.61 -3.71
CA ASN A 73 -7.95 -5.70 -2.97
C ASN A 73 -8.07 -4.38 -3.73
N ILE A 74 -9.26 -3.79 -3.78
CA ILE A 74 -9.49 -2.51 -4.45
C ILE A 74 -9.82 -1.46 -3.41
N TRP A 75 -9.07 -0.35 -3.42
CA TRP A 75 -9.33 0.80 -2.57
C TRP A 75 -9.22 2.08 -3.39
N GLN A 76 -10.31 2.86 -3.44
CA GLN A 76 -10.41 4.09 -4.25
C GLN A 76 -9.99 3.93 -5.72
N GLY A 77 -10.20 2.75 -6.29
CA GLY A 77 -9.80 2.44 -7.67
C GLY A 77 -8.33 2.06 -7.86
N VAL A 78 -7.54 2.03 -6.77
CA VAL A 78 -6.18 1.47 -6.76
C VAL A 78 -6.24 -0.01 -6.41
N GLU A 79 -5.57 -0.83 -7.21
CA GLU A 79 -5.46 -2.27 -6.99
C GLU A 79 -4.25 -2.59 -6.10
N PHE A 80 -4.47 -3.43 -5.10
CA PHE A 80 -3.47 -3.94 -4.18
C PHE A 80 -3.32 -5.44 -4.38
N PHE A 81 -2.17 -5.83 -4.89
CA PHE A 81 -1.85 -7.22 -5.20
C PHE A 81 -1.01 -7.83 -4.08
N SER A 82 -1.26 -9.09 -3.75
CA SER A 82 -0.26 -9.93 -3.08
C SER A 82 0.12 -11.10 -3.98
N THR A 83 1.35 -11.58 -3.83
CA THR A 83 1.87 -12.73 -4.59
C THR A 83 2.30 -13.85 -3.63
N PRO A 84 2.18 -15.13 -4.02
CA PRO A 84 2.69 -16.27 -3.26
C PRO A 84 4.20 -16.26 -3.01
#